data_AF-A0A1I1X737-F1
#
_entry.id   AF-A0A1I1X737-F1
#
_cell.length_a   1.000
_cell.length_b   1.000
_cell.length_c   1.000
_cell.angle_alpha   90.00
_cell.angle_beta   90.00
_cell.angle_gamma   90.00
#
_symmetry.space_group_name_H-M   'P 1'
#
loop_
_entity.id
_entity.type
_entity.pdbx_description
1 polymer ?
#
loop_
_entity_poly.entity_id
_entity_poly.type
_entity_poly.pdbx_seq_one_letter_code
_entity_poly.pdbx_strand_id
1 'polypeptide(L)' 'MLTLLFWFRKHIYDNHSEQVALQLTRAPLPYPVLHLRRRPASLFDYEYDDFEVVGYEHHPAIKAPVAV' A
#
# COMPACT_ATOMS: atom_id res chain seq x y z
N MET A 1 0.27 17.86 -9.58
CA MET A 1 1.54 17.22 -9.99
C MET A 1 1.25 15.74 -10.21
N LEU A 2 1.15 15.30 -11.46
CA LEU A 2 0.87 13.90 -11.79
C LEU A 2 2.22 13.17 -11.89
N THR A 3 2.61 12.45 -10.85
CA THR A 3 3.82 11.62 -10.89
C THR A 3 3.52 10.41 -11.77
N LEU A 4 4.10 10.32 -12.96
CA LEU A 4 3.97 9.14 -13.82
C LEU A 4 4.86 8.01 -13.27
N LEU A 5 4.26 6.93 -12.75
CA LEU A 5 4.96 5.67 -12.54
C LEU A 5 4.97 4.86 -13.83
N PHE A 6 6.15 4.65 -14.41
CA PHE A 6 6.36 3.78 -15.56
C PHE A 6 6.61 2.33 -15.12
N TRP A 7 5.99 1.39 -15.82
CA TRP A 7 6.09 -0.04 -15.57
C TRP A 7 6.32 -0.77 -16.89
N PHE A 8 7.32 -1.64 -16.95
CA PHE A 8 7.67 -2.40 -18.16
C PHE A 8 6.88 -3.71 -18.31
N ARG A 9 6.58 -4.41 -17.22
CA ARG A 9 5.74 -5.63 -17.22
C ARG A 9 4.70 -5.54 -16.11
N LYS A 10 3.42 -5.60 -16.47
CA LYS A 10 2.29 -5.73 -15.56
C LYS A 10 1.58 -7.04 -15.87
N HIS A 11 1.21 -7.78 -14.83
CA HIS A 11 0.48 -9.04 -14.96
C HIS A 11 -0.33 -9.27 -13.70
N ILE A 12 -1.39 -10.08 -13.83
CA ILE A 12 -2.17 -10.64 -12.73
C ILE A 12 -1.89 -12.14 -12.76
N TYR A 13 -1.60 -12.75 -11.61
CA TYR A 13 -1.50 -14.20 -11.52
C TYR A 13 -2.91 -14.81 -11.58
N ASP A 14 -3.05 -15.96 -12.25
CA ASP A 14 -4.36 -16.59 -12.43
C ASP A 14 -5.06 -16.89 -11.10
N ASN A 15 -4.27 -17.26 -10.08
CA ASN A 15 -4.75 -17.51 -8.71
C ASN A 15 -5.13 -16.24 -7.92
N HIS A 16 -5.06 -15.04 -8.53
CA HIS A 16 -5.45 -13.75 -7.95
C HIS A 16 -6.66 -13.09 -8.64
N SER A 17 -7.20 -13.72 -9.70
CA SER A 17 -8.25 -13.11 -10.54
C SER A 17 -9.50 -12.71 -9.74
N GLU A 18 -10.01 -13.60 -8.88
CA GLU A 18 -11.19 -13.33 -8.04
C GLU A 18 -10.94 -12.22 -7.01
N GLN A 19 -9.75 -12.18 -6.41
CA GLN A 19 -9.35 -11.17 -5.42
C GLN A 19 -9.29 -9.78 -6.05
N VAL A 20 -8.72 -9.68 -7.26
CA VAL A 20 -8.68 -8.42 -8.02
C VAL A 20 -10.08 -7.99 -8.41
N ALA A 21 -10.92 -8.90 -8.93
CA ALA A 21 -12.30 -8.59 -9.27
C ALA A 21 -13.08 -8.05 -8.06
N LEU A 22 -12.93 -8.67 -6.88
CA LEU A 22 -13.52 -8.19 -5.63
C LEU A 22 -12.96 -6.83 -5.21
N GLN A 23 -11.66 -6.58 -5.35
CA GLN A 23 -11.07 -5.29 -4.98
C GLN A 23 -11.59 -4.15 -5.86
N LEU A 24 -11.82 -4.41 -7.15
CA LEU A 24 -12.32 -3.43 -8.11
C LEU A 24 -13.79 -3.02 -7.85
N THR A 25 -14.56 -3.78 -7.06
CA THR A 25 -15.92 -3.37 -6.67
C THR A 25 -15.96 -2.39 -5.51
N ARG A 26 -14.83 -2.16 -4.82
CA ARG A 26 -14.77 -1.34 -3.60
C ARG A 26 -14.59 0.13 -3.94
N ALA A 27 -15.40 0.98 -3.31
CA ALA A 27 -15.19 2.42 -3.36
C ALA A 27 -13.88 2.80 -2.64
N PRO A 28 -13.03 3.66 -3.22
CA PRO A 28 -11.85 4.16 -2.52
C PRO A 28 -12.22 4.91 -1.23
N LEU A 29 -11.42 4.72 -0.18
CA LEU A 29 -11.49 5.49 1.06
C LEU A 29 -10.49 6.64 1.02
N PRO A 30 -10.63 7.67 1.89
CA PRO A 30 -9.64 8.72 2.00
C PRO A 30 -8.22 8.17 2.23
N TYR A 31 -7.22 8.83 1.64
CA TYR A 31 -5.83 8.45 1.91
C TYR A 31 -5.44 8.80 3.34
N PRO A 32 -4.63 7.95 4.01
CA PRO A 32 -4.04 8.29 5.30
C PRO A 32 -2.98 9.38 5.14
N VAL A 33 -2.56 9.95 6.26
CA VAL A 33 -1.39 10.83 6.33
C VAL A 33 -0.25 10.10 7.06
N LEU A 34 0.92 10.07 6.45
CA LEU A 34 2.14 9.56 7.09
C LEU A 34 2.91 10.75 7.70
N HIS A 35 3.10 10.71 9.01
CA HIS A 35 3.95 11.64 9.74
C HIS A 35 5.27 10.97 10.12
N LEU A 36 6.37 11.69 9.89
CA LEU A 36 7.68 11.36 10.43
C LEU A 36 7.84 12.14 11.74
N ARG A 37 7.79 11.44 12.88
CA ARG A 37 7.91 12.03 14.22
C ARG A 37 9.31 12.57 14.49
N ARG A 38 10.31 11.97 13.86
CA ARG A 38 11.73 12.32 14.00
C ARG A 38 12.38 12.43 12.63
N ARG A 39 13.51 13.14 12.59
CA ARG A 39 14.42 13.20 11.45
C ARG A 39 15.85 12.98 11.95
N PRO A 40 16.28 11.72 12.12
CA PRO A 40 17.63 11.38 12.57
C PRO A 40 18.70 11.84 11.58
N ALA A 41 19.96 11.80 12.02
CA ALA A 41 21.10 12.19 11.21
C ALA A 41 21.44 11.16 10.12
N SER A 42 21.19 9.87 10.36
CA SER A 42 21.35 8.79 9.38
C SER A 42 20.01 8.16 9.01
N LEU A 43 19.90 7.68 7.77
CA LEU A 43 18.77 6.87 7.32
C LEU A 43 18.65 5.55 8.12
N PHE A 44 19.76 5.07 8.67
CA PHE A 44 19.80 3.81 9.42
C PHE A 44 19.37 3.95 10.89
N ASP A 45 19.13 5.17 11.37
CA ASP A 45 18.77 5.45 12.76
C ASP A 45 17.26 5.56 12.99
N TYR A 46 16.45 5.37 11.94
CA TYR A 46 14.98 5.36 12.06
C TYR A 46 14.50 4.08 12.74
N GLU A 47 13.54 4.24 13.64
CA GLU A 47 12.86 3.16 14.34
C GLU A 47 11.38 3.11 13.93
N TYR A 48 10.68 2.02 14.25
CA TYR A 48 9.26 1.86 13.89
C TYR A 48 8.39 3.00 14.43
N ASP A 49 8.64 3.41 15.67
CA ASP A 49 7.87 4.45 16.37
C ASP A 49 8.11 5.86 15.81
N ASP A 50 9.07 6.05 14.90
CA ASP A 50 9.27 7.32 14.20
C ASP A 50 8.22 7.56 13.10
N PHE A 51 7.45 6.54 12.72
CA PHE A 51 6.45 6.60 11.66
C PHE A 51 5.06 6.51 12.26
N GLU A 52 4.24 7.54 12.05
CA GLU A 52 2.85 7.54 12.46
C GLU A 52 1.93 7.61 11.23
N VAL A 53 1.00 6.66 11.16
CA VAL A 53 -0.04 6.64 10.13
C VAL A 53 -1.35 7.13 10.75
N VAL A 54 -1.80 8.32 10.35
CA VAL A 54 -3.01 8.96 10.88
C VAL A 54 -4.17 8.78 9.90
N GLY A 55 -5.33 8.41 10.41
CA GLY A 55 -6.56 8.30 9.62
C GLY A 55 -6.55 7.14 8.62
N TYR A 56 -5.87 6.03 8.92
CA TYR A 56 -5.89 4.85 8.05
C TYR A 56 -7.21 4.10 8.18
N GLU A 57 -8.06 4.27 7.18
CA GLU A 57 -9.28 3.50 6.99
C GLU A 57 -9.08 2.53 5.82
N HIS A 58 -9.49 1.28 6.01
CA HIS A 58 -9.33 0.26 4.99
C HIS A 58 -10.50 -0.72 4.97
N HIS A 59 -10.73 -1.29 3.79
CA HIS A 59 -11.66 -2.40 3.62
C HIS A 59 -11.12 -3.69 4.26
N PRO A 60 -11.97 -4.69 4.53
CA PRO A 60 -11.52 -6.00 5.02
C PRO A 60 -10.46 -6.63 4.11
N ALA A 61 -9.47 -7.28 4.72
CA ALA A 61 -8.38 -7.93 4.00
C ALA A 61 -8.90 -8.97 3.00
N ILE A 62 -8.30 -9.00 1.81
CA ILE A 62 -8.54 -10.04 0.80
C ILE A 62 -7.30 -10.94 0.79
N LYS A 63 -7.47 -12.22 1.11
CA LYS A 63 -6.36 -13.19 1.08
C LYS A 63 -6.09 -13.61 -0.36
N ALA A 64 -4.84 -13.44 -0.82
CA ALA A 64 -4.36 -13.91 -2.11
C ALA A 64 -3.11 -14.80 -1.89
N PRO A 65 -3.09 -16.04 -2.39
CA PRO A 65 -1.96 -16.95 -2.19
C PRO A 65 -0.74 -16.54 -3.02
N VAL A 66 0.47 -16.63 -2.49
CA VAL A 66 1.69 -16.39 -3.28
C VAL A 66 1.80 -17.48 -4.36
N ALA A 67 2.00 -17.08 -5.62
CA ALA A 67 2.32 -18.03 -6.69
C ALA A 67 3.78 -18.49 -6.53
N VAL A 68 3.98 -19.81 -6.60
CA VAL A 68 5.30 -20.47 -6.54
C VAL A 68 5.83 -20.71 -7.95
#